data_AF-A0A1C6KWR6-F1
#
_entry.id   AF-A0A1C6KWR6-F1
#
_cell.length_a   1.000
_cell.length_b   1.000
_cell.length_c   1.000
_cell.angle_alpha   90.00
_cell.angle_beta   90.00
_cell.angle_gamma   90.00
#
_symmetry.space_group_name_H-M   'P 1'
#
loop_
_entity.id
_entity.type
_entity.pdbx_description
1 polymer ?
#
loop_
_entity_poly.entity_id
_entity_poly.type
_entity_poly.pdbx_seq_one_letter_code
_entity_poly.pdbx_strand_id
1 'polypeptide(L)'
;MKVIITGKNFNTYKHLQDTMEKKFDKLGKYFSDDITVNVVLSQERGRDKIEATINAKGAVFRAEEVVPDIYEGIDKVVDKLSSQMSRFKGKLQRRYNDNKSVRFETLPEMEEEVEEVKVVRTKKFELAPMTIDEAILEMEMLQHDFFVFLDMETDSVNVVYSRKDGNYGVLETTY
;
A
#
# COMPACT_ATOMS: atom_id res chain seq x y z
N MET A 1 -9.89 -7.93 -15.24
CA MET A 1 -9.12 -7.88 -13.97
C MET A 1 -8.34 -9.16 -13.82
N LYS A 2 -7.04 -9.10 -13.54
CA LYS A 2 -6.20 -10.29 -13.34
C LYS A 2 -5.85 -10.40 -11.86
N VAL A 3 -6.30 -11.47 -11.20
CA VAL A 3 -5.98 -11.74 -9.80
C VAL A 3 -4.87 -12.78 -9.74
N ILE A 4 -3.75 -12.43 -9.12
CA ILE A 4 -2.60 -13.30 -8.91
C ILE A 4 -2.54 -13.61 -7.42
N ILE A 5 -2.78 -14.87 -7.06
CA ILE A 5 -2.80 -15.33 -5.67
C ILE A 5 -1.51 -16.11 -5.38
N THR A 6 -0.75 -15.67 -4.39
CA THR A 6 0.49 -16.32 -3.95
C THR A 6 0.34 -16.76 -2.49
N GLY A 7 0.49 -18.06 -2.22
CA GLY A 7 0.51 -18.60 -0.86
C GLY A 7 1.95 -18.85 -0.39
N LYS A 8 2.38 -18.18 0.68
CA LYS A 8 3.65 -18.43 1.35
C LYS A 8 3.37 -19.26 2.62
N ASN A 9 3.78 -20.53 2.62
CA ASN A 9 3.43 -21.50 3.68
C ASN A 9 1.91 -21.69 3.88
N PHE A 10 1.12 -21.48 2.82
CA PHE A 10 -0.34 -21.60 2.89
C PHE A 10 -0.88 -22.40 1.69
N ASN A 11 -1.70 -23.42 1.95
CA ASN A 11 -2.36 -24.17 0.89
C ASN A 11 -3.59 -23.42 0.38
N THR A 12 -3.48 -22.83 -0.80
CA THR A 12 -4.62 -22.21 -1.47
C THR A 12 -5.56 -23.28 -2.00
N TYR A 13 -6.70 -23.48 -1.34
CA TYR A 13 -7.77 -24.35 -1.83
C TYR A 13 -8.54 -23.65 -2.95
N LYS A 14 -9.09 -24.42 -3.90
CA LYS A 14 -9.87 -23.90 -5.03
C LYS A 14 -11.05 -23.03 -4.59
N HIS A 15 -11.75 -23.42 -3.53
CA HIS A 15 -12.84 -22.63 -2.93
C HIS A 15 -12.39 -21.23 -2.45
N LEU A 16 -11.19 -21.13 -1.90
CA LEU A 16 -10.65 -19.86 -1.41
C LEU A 16 -10.30 -18.94 -2.60
N GLN A 17 -9.72 -19.50 -3.66
CA GLN A 17 -9.43 -18.77 -4.89
C GLN A 17 -10.70 -18.25 -5.54
N ASP A 18 -11.72 -19.09 -5.70
CA ASP A 18 -13.02 -18.70 -6.28
C ASP A 18 -13.70 -17.60 -5.45
N THR A 19 -13.57 -17.65 -4.12
CA THR A 19 -14.14 -16.63 -3.22
C THR A 19 -13.40 -15.31 -3.34
N MET A 20 -12.06 -15.34 -3.40
CA MET A 20 -11.23 -14.17 -3.61
C MET A 20 -11.54 -13.54 -4.98
N GLU A 21 -11.54 -14.31 -6.06
CA GLU A 21 -11.87 -13.81 -7.39
C GLU A 21 -13.22 -13.09 -7.40
N LYS A 22 -14.28 -13.70 -6.85
CA LYS A 22 -15.61 -13.05 -6.78
C LYS A 22 -15.62 -11.76 -5.96
N LYS A 23 -14.88 -11.69 -4.86
CA LYS A 23 -14.82 -10.49 -4.01
C LYS A 23 -14.00 -9.38 -4.66
N PHE A 24 -12.86 -9.72 -5.26
CA PHE A 24 -12.03 -8.76 -5.98
C PHE A 24 -12.67 -8.29 -7.29
N ASP A 25 -13.47 -9.12 -7.98
CA ASP A 25 -14.17 -8.72 -9.20
C ASP A 25 -15.18 -7.58 -8.96
N LYS A 26 -15.74 -7.46 -7.74
CA LYS A 26 -16.54 -6.28 -7.35
C LYS A 26 -15.74 -4.99 -7.39
N LEU A 27 -14.43 -5.05 -7.11
CA LEU A 27 -13.53 -3.90 -7.19
C LEU A 27 -13.22 -3.53 -8.65
N GLY A 28 -13.38 -4.46 -9.59
CA GLY A 28 -13.28 -4.20 -11.03
C GLY A 28 -14.28 -3.16 -11.54
N LYS A 29 -15.40 -2.96 -10.83
CA LYS A 29 -16.38 -1.90 -11.17
C LYS A 29 -15.84 -0.49 -10.98
N TYR A 30 -14.76 -0.32 -10.23
CA TYR A 30 -14.22 1.01 -9.92
C TYR A 30 -13.30 1.54 -11.01
N PHE A 31 -12.77 0.72 -11.92
CA PHE A 31 -11.79 1.14 -12.94
C PHE A 31 -12.08 0.52 -14.31
N SER A 32 -11.82 1.30 -15.36
CA SER A 32 -12.08 0.93 -16.75
C SER A 32 -10.92 0.17 -17.44
N ASP A 33 -9.78 0.01 -16.75
CA ASP A 33 -8.53 -0.56 -17.27
C ASP A 33 -8.20 -1.94 -16.67
N ASP A 34 -7.32 -2.69 -17.35
CA ASP A 34 -6.77 -3.97 -16.90
C ASP A 34 -5.98 -3.86 -15.58
N ILE A 35 -6.69 -3.91 -14.46
CA ILE A 35 -6.09 -3.97 -13.13
C ILE A 35 -5.47 -5.35 -12.89
N THR A 36 -4.25 -5.35 -12.37
CA THR A 36 -3.65 -6.55 -11.76
C THR A 36 -3.69 -6.43 -10.23
N VAL A 37 -4.24 -7.44 -9.59
CA VAL A 37 -4.26 -7.57 -8.12
C VAL A 37 -3.35 -8.70 -7.71
N ASN A 38 -2.34 -8.39 -6.92
CA ASN A 38 -1.44 -9.35 -6.31
C ASN A 38 -1.88 -9.56 -4.86
N VAL A 39 -2.35 -10.77 -4.54
CA VAL A 39 -2.71 -11.17 -3.19
C VAL A 39 -1.66 -12.14 -2.67
N VAL A 40 -1.04 -11.81 -1.55
CA VAL A 40 -0.08 -12.65 -0.85
C VAL A 40 -0.71 -13.07 0.48
N LEU A 41 -0.87 -14.38 0.64
CA LEU A 41 -1.28 -15.00 1.91
C LEU A 41 -0.04 -15.61 2.56
N SER A 42 0.24 -15.22 3.80
CA SER A 42 1.33 -15.80 4.59
C SER A 42 0.84 -16.20 5.97
N GLN A 43 1.21 -17.40 6.42
CA GLN A 43 0.91 -17.87 7.77
C GLN A 43 2.16 -17.81 8.64
N GLU A 44 2.13 -17.00 9.71
CA GLU A 44 3.25 -16.88 10.66
C GLU A 44 2.75 -17.02 12.11
N ARG A 45 3.31 -17.99 12.85
CA ARG A 45 3.06 -18.22 14.29
C ARG A 45 1.58 -18.31 14.68
N GLY A 46 0.73 -18.90 13.82
CA GLY A 46 -0.70 -19.07 14.07
C GLY A 46 -1.55 -17.82 13.81
N ARG A 47 -0.99 -16.80 13.15
CA ARG A 47 -1.75 -15.68 12.59
C ARG A 47 -1.63 -15.71 11.08
N ASP A 48 -2.73 -15.45 10.40
CA ASP A 48 -2.77 -15.36 8.96
C ASP A 48 -2.64 -13.89 8.56
N LYS A 49 -1.67 -13.62 7.69
CA LYS A 49 -1.41 -12.30 7.14
C LYS A 49 -1.82 -12.30 5.68
N ILE A 50 -2.65 -11.33 5.32
CA ILE A 50 -3.10 -11.09 3.96
C ILE A 50 -2.59 -9.72 3.52
N GLU A 51 -1.86 -9.71 2.41
CA GLU A 51 -1.40 -8.51 1.74
C GLU A 51 -2.00 -8.47 0.34
N ALA A 52 -2.70 -7.40 0.00
CA ALA A 52 -3.23 -7.19 -1.34
C ALA A 52 -2.67 -5.89 -1.91
N THR A 53 -2.00 -6.01 -3.07
CA THR A 53 -1.48 -4.89 -3.84
C THR A 53 -2.21 -4.81 -5.17
N ILE A 54 -2.86 -3.69 -5.42
CA ILE A 54 -3.56 -3.37 -6.66
C ILE A 54 -2.74 -2.39 -7.46
N ASN A 55 -2.35 -2.78 -8.67
CA ASN A 55 -1.67 -1.90 -9.60
C ASN A 55 -2.66 -1.42 -10.68
N ALA A 56 -3.05 -0.15 -10.58
CA ALA A 56 -3.82 0.57 -11.60
C ALA A 56 -2.87 1.52 -12.34
N LYS A 57 -3.10 1.80 -13.63
CA LYS A 57 -2.24 2.68 -14.43
C LYS A 57 -2.07 4.04 -13.73
N GLY A 58 -0.90 4.24 -13.09
CA GLY A 58 -0.55 5.46 -12.38
C GLY A 58 -0.93 5.52 -10.89
N ALA A 59 -1.47 4.46 -10.29
CA ALA A 59 -1.73 4.38 -8.85
C ALA A 59 -1.56 2.95 -8.32
N VAL A 60 -0.76 2.82 -7.26
CA VAL A 60 -0.58 1.56 -6.53
C VAL A 60 -1.32 1.67 -5.20
N PHE A 61 -2.27 0.77 -4.95
CA PHE A 61 -2.96 0.64 -3.67
C PHE A 61 -2.46 -0.62 -2.97
N ARG A 62 -2.11 -0.51 -1.69
CA ARG A 62 -1.69 -1.66 -0.87
C ARG A 62 -2.46 -1.66 0.44
N ALA A 63 -2.97 -2.81 0.80
CA ALA A 63 -3.57 -3.08 2.10
C ALA A 63 -2.98 -4.35 2.70
N GLU A 64 -2.69 -4.30 3.99
CA GLU A 64 -2.11 -5.40 4.77
C GLU A 64 -2.92 -5.58 6.04
N GLU A 65 -3.39 -6.80 6.30
CA GLU A 65 -4.08 -7.18 7.53
C GLU A 65 -3.52 -8.47 8.13
N VAL A 66 -3.47 -8.50 9.46
CA VAL A 66 -3.13 -9.69 10.25
C VAL A 66 -4.38 -10.13 11.00
N VAL A 67 -4.90 -11.31 10.68
CA VAL A 67 -6.16 -11.83 11.19
C VAL A 67 -6.03 -13.29 11.64
N PRO A 68 -6.87 -13.74 12.57
CA PRO A 68 -6.95 -15.14 12.95
C PRO A 68 -7.71 -16.02 11.94
N ASP A 69 -8.62 -15.43 11.14
CA ASP A 69 -9.37 -16.10 10.08
C ASP A 69 -9.20 -15.36 8.74
N ILE A 70 -8.74 -16.07 7.72
CA ILE A 70 -8.51 -15.54 6.38
C ILE A 70 -9.78 -15.04 5.72
N TYR A 71 -10.93 -15.68 5.95
CA TYR A 71 -12.18 -15.23 5.33
C TYR A 71 -12.58 -13.84 5.81
N GLU A 72 -12.40 -13.56 7.10
CA GLU A 72 -12.57 -12.23 7.69
C GLU A 72 -11.50 -11.25 7.18
N GLY A 73 -10.26 -11.72 7.01
CA GLY A 73 -9.16 -10.93 6.43
C GLY A 73 -9.45 -10.46 5.01
N ILE A 74 -10.02 -11.32 4.16
CA ILE A 74 -10.37 -10.96 2.78
C ILE A 74 -11.37 -9.81 2.77
N ASP A 75 -12.42 -9.87 3.59
CA ASP A 75 -13.43 -8.79 3.65
C ASP A 75 -12.82 -7.48 4.12
N LYS A 76 -12.05 -7.51 5.22
CA LYS A 76 -11.37 -6.32 5.75
C LYS A 76 -10.43 -5.67 4.73
N VAL A 77 -9.67 -6.49 4.00
CA VAL A 77 -8.74 -6.00 2.97
C VAL A 77 -9.51 -5.41 1.79
N VAL A 78 -10.57 -6.06 1.32
CA VAL A 78 -11.42 -5.55 0.24
C VAL A 78 -12.07 -4.22 0.62
N ASP A 79 -12.59 -4.09 1.85
CA ASP A 79 -13.21 -2.87 2.34
C ASP A 79 -12.21 -1.71 2.48
N LYS A 80 -11.00 -1.99 2.98
CA LYS A 80 -9.90 -1.00 3.04
C LYS A 80 -9.49 -0.54 1.65
N LEU A 81 -9.35 -1.46 0.71
CA LEU A 81 -9.00 -1.13 -0.68
C LEU A 81 -10.12 -0.33 -1.36
N SER A 82 -11.39 -0.73 -1.20
CA SER A 82 -12.54 -0.01 -1.74
C SER A 82 -12.60 1.42 -1.20
N SER A 83 -12.39 1.60 0.10
CA SER A 83 -12.39 2.90 0.77
C SER A 83 -11.23 3.79 0.28
N GLN A 84 -10.03 3.24 0.14
CA GLN A 84 -8.88 3.95 -0.44
C GLN A 84 -9.18 4.35 -1.89
N MET A 85 -9.71 3.44 -2.70
CA MET A 85 -10.04 3.71 -4.10
C MET A 85 -11.08 4.81 -4.25
N SER A 86 -12.15 4.80 -3.44
CA SER A 86 -13.18 5.85 -3.44
C SER A 86 -12.58 7.23 -3.15
N ARG A 87 -11.79 7.35 -2.07
CA ARG A 87 -11.14 8.61 -1.66
C ARG A 87 -10.16 9.14 -2.71
N PHE A 88 -9.42 8.24 -3.35
CA PHE A 88 -8.41 8.62 -4.34
C PHE A 88 -8.98 8.82 -5.74
N LYS A 89 -10.16 8.28 -6.07
CA LYS A 89 -10.83 8.47 -7.37
C LYS A 89 -11.06 9.95 -7.69
N GLY A 90 -11.57 10.73 -6.73
CA GLY A 90 -11.75 12.19 -6.90
C GLY A 90 -10.42 12.96 -7.05
N LYS A 91 -9.35 12.53 -6.37
CA LYS A 91 -8.02 13.14 -6.46
C LYS A 91 -7.29 12.76 -7.77
N LEU A 92 -7.46 11.52 -8.24
CA LEU A 92 -6.96 11.06 -9.54
C LEU A 92 -7.69 11.76 -10.69
N GLN A 93 -9.01 11.93 -10.61
CA GLN A 93 -9.80 12.64 -11.62
C GLN A 93 -9.37 14.11 -11.77
N ARG A 94 -9.04 14.79 -10.65
CA ARG A 94 -8.46 16.15 -10.69
C ARG A 94 -7.04 16.20 -11.26
N ARG A 95 -6.20 15.17 -11.02
CA ARG A 95 -4.82 15.09 -11.55
C ARG A 95 -4.75 14.65 -13.02
N TYR A 96 -5.72 13.88 -13.51
CA TYR A 96 -5.71 13.26 -14.85
C TYR A 96 -6.58 13.98 -15.90
N ASN A 97 -7.17 15.14 -15.60
CA ASN A 97 -7.90 15.92 -16.61
C ASN A 97 -7.01 16.38 -17.80
N ASP A 98 -5.67 16.26 -17.71
CA ASP A 98 -4.76 16.53 -18.83
C ASP A 98 -4.37 15.30 -19.67
N ASN A 99 -4.62 14.06 -19.22
CA ASN A 99 -4.27 12.86 -20.00
C ASN A 99 -5.45 11.88 -20.10
N LYS A 100 -6.03 11.83 -21.31
CA LYS A 100 -7.20 11.05 -21.78
C LYS A 100 -7.04 9.51 -21.68
N SER A 101 -6.63 8.94 -20.55
CA SER A 101 -6.58 7.47 -20.39
C SER A 101 -7.65 6.90 -19.48
N VAL A 102 -8.45 7.71 -18.76
CA VAL A 102 -9.40 7.18 -17.77
C VAL A 102 -10.80 7.78 -17.92
N ARG A 103 -11.71 7.03 -18.55
CA ARG A 103 -13.15 7.35 -18.58
C ARG A 103 -13.85 6.62 -17.42
N PHE A 104 -14.08 7.32 -16.32
CA PHE A 104 -14.95 6.87 -15.23
C PHE A 104 -16.40 7.31 -15.53
N GLU A 105 -17.01 6.79 -16.59
CA GLU A 105 -18.28 7.30 -17.13
C GLU A 105 -19.55 6.91 -16.35
N THR A 106 -19.48 6.26 -15.19
CA THR A 106 -20.72 5.89 -14.47
C THR A 106 -20.46 5.60 -13.00
N LEU A 107 -20.90 6.49 -12.10
CA LEU A 107 -21.40 6.26 -10.73
C LEU A 107 -21.67 7.63 -10.08
N PRO A 108 -22.67 7.73 -9.17
CA PRO A 108 -23.15 8.99 -8.63
C PRO A 108 -22.08 9.71 -7.80
N GLU A 109 -22.09 11.03 -7.87
CA GLU A 109 -21.28 11.92 -7.03
C GLU A 109 -21.63 11.68 -5.56
N MET A 110 -20.80 10.93 -4.83
CA MET A 110 -20.77 11.02 -3.39
C MET A 110 -19.97 12.27 -3.05
N GLU A 111 -20.66 13.31 -2.58
CA GLU A 111 -20.08 14.48 -1.91
C GLU A 111 -19.46 14.02 -0.58
N GLU A 112 -18.36 13.29 -0.62
CA GLU A 112 -17.48 13.22 0.55
C GLU A 112 -16.51 14.39 0.45
N GLU A 113 -16.62 15.32 1.41
CA GLU A 113 -15.66 16.41 1.61
C GLU A 113 -14.26 15.81 1.64
N VAL A 114 -13.54 15.96 0.53
CA VAL A 114 -12.17 15.52 0.42
C VAL A 114 -11.37 16.46 1.31
N GLU A 115 -11.15 16.08 2.58
CA GLU A 115 -10.23 16.80 3.45
C GLU A 115 -8.92 17.02 2.71
N GLU A 116 -8.64 18.29 2.39
CA GLU A 116 -7.40 18.66 1.74
C GLU A 116 -6.27 18.36 2.72
N VAL A 117 -5.38 17.45 2.33
CA VAL A 117 -4.20 17.12 3.12
C VAL A 117 -3.29 18.36 3.09
N LYS A 118 -3.34 19.16 4.16
CA LYS A 118 -2.49 20.33 4.31
C LYS A 118 -1.14 19.90 4.89
N VAL A 119 -0.05 20.27 4.22
CA VAL A 119 1.30 20.10 4.78
C VAL A 119 1.46 21.10 5.92
N VAL A 120 1.38 20.61 7.16
CA VAL A 120 1.37 21.46 8.37
C VAL A 120 2.77 21.99 8.71
N ARG A 121 3.82 21.24 8.34
CA ARG A 121 5.19 21.57 8.72
C ARG A 121 6.20 21.05 7.70
N THR A 122 7.22 21.86 7.42
CA THR A 122 8.39 21.47 6.63
C THR A 122 9.63 21.59 7.52
N LYS A 123 10.38 20.49 7.70
CA LYS A 123 11.66 20.48 8.42
C LYS A 123 12.78 20.32 7.39
N LYS A 124 13.76 21.21 7.43
CA LYS A 124 15.01 21.09 6.67
C LYS A 124 16.09 20.55 7.62
N PHE A 125 16.86 19.59 7.15
CA PHE A 125 18.00 19.02 7.87
C PHE A 125 19.13 18.79 6.88
N GLU A 126 20.36 18.82 7.37
CA GLU A 126 21.54 18.50 6.58
C GLU A 126 21.72 16.98 6.59
N LEU A 127 21.98 16.40 5.42
CA LEU A 127 22.24 14.98 5.29
C LEU A 127 23.70 14.71 5.67
N ALA A 128 23.92 14.24 6.89
CA ALA A 128 25.22 13.71 7.30
C ALA A 128 25.33 12.26 6.81
N PRO A 129 26.47 11.86 6.20
CA PRO A 129 26.74 10.46 5.92
C PRO A 129 26.76 9.67 7.22
N MET A 130 25.97 8.61 7.30
CA MET A 130 25.92 7.70 8.44
C MET A 130 25.58 6.28 8.01
N THR A 131 25.80 5.33 8.89
CA THR A 131 25.41 3.92 8.70
C THR A 131 23.93 3.69 9.00
N ILE A 132 23.38 2.55 8.54
CA ILE A 132 21.99 2.17 8.82
C ILE A 132 21.71 2.10 10.33
N ASP A 133 22.64 1.55 11.11
CA ASP A 133 22.50 1.41 12.56
C ASP A 133 22.47 2.78 13.27
N GLU A 134 23.30 3.71 12.84
CA GLU A 134 23.29 5.10 13.34
C GLU A 134 21.98 5.81 13.00
N ALA A 135 21.46 5.61 11.78
CA ALA A 135 20.18 6.15 11.36
C ALA A 135 19.01 5.60 12.20
N ILE A 136 19.04 4.31 12.57
CA ILE A 136 18.06 3.70 13.49
C ILE A 136 18.14 4.38 14.87
N LEU A 137 19.35 4.58 15.40
CA LEU A 137 19.55 5.20 16.70
C LEU A 137 19.03 6.65 16.74
N GLU A 138 19.32 7.44 15.71
CA GLU A 138 18.78 8.81 15.56
C GLU A 138 17.25 8.83 15.44
N MET A 139 16.69 7.88 14.67
CA MET A 139 15.23 7.72 14.53
C MET A 139 14.57 7.47 15.89
N GLU A 140 15.14 6.59 16.72
CA GLU A 140 14.61 6.26 18.05
C GLU A 140 14.74 7.42 19.03
N MET A 141 15.87 8.12 19.04
CA MET A 141 16.08 9.28 19.90
C MET A 141 15.08 10.41 19.61
N LEU A 142 14.74 10.60 18.32
CA LEU A 142 13.75 11.58 17.90
C LEU A 142 12.30 11.08 18.02
N GLN A 143 12.10 9.80 18.35
CA GLN A 143 10.79 9.13 18.40
C GLN A 143 10.01 9.34 17.09
N HIS A 144 10.68 9.19 15.95
CA HIS A 144 10.06 9.26 14.63
C HIS A 144 9.80 7.86 14.07
N ASP A 145 8.74 7.71 13.28
CA ASP A 145 8.46 6.44 12.57
C ASP A 145 9.36 6.24 11.34
N PHE A 146 10.08 7.28 10.91
CA PHE A 146 11.01 7.23 9.79
C PHE A 146 12.13 8.26 9.96
N PHE A 147 13.28 7.98 9.34
CA PHE A 147 14.44 8.87 9.32
C PHE A 147 15.14 8.81 7.96
N VAL A 148 15.47 9.97 7.41
CA VAL A 148 16.14 10.11 6.11
C VAL A 148 17.61 10.41 6.35
N PHE A 149 18.49 9.65 5.70
CA PHE A 149 19.93 9.77 5.87
C PHE A 149 20.67 9.57 4.55
N LEU A 150 21.94 9.96 4.50
CA LEU A 150 22.83 9.61 3.40
C LEU A 150 23.63 8.38 3.84
N ASP A 151 23.49 7.29 3.09
CA ASP A 151 24.15 6.04 3.40
C ASP A 151 25.63 6.08 2.97
N MET A 152 26.53 5.80 3.91
CA MET A 152 27.99 5.80 3.66
C MET A 152 28.45 4.71 2.69
N GLU A 153 27.72 3.60 2.58
CA GLU A 153 28.11 2.48 1.72
C GLU A 153 27.66 2.70 0.27
N THR A 154 26.45 3.25 0.09
CA THR A 154 25.81 3.41 -1.23
C THR A 154 25.89 4.84 -1.78
N ASP A 155 26.38 5.80 -0.98
CA ASP A 155 26.42 7.24 -1.28
C ASP A 155 25.06 7.79 -1.79
N SER A 156 23.98 7.17 -1.30
CA SER A 156 22.60 7.40 -1.75
C SER A 156 21.72 7.79 -0.57
N VAL A 157 20.68 8.59 -0.85
CA VAL A 157 19.76 9.04 0.19
C VAL A 157 18.77 7.92 0.50
N ASN A 158 18.86 7.36 1.70
CA ASN A 158 18.03 6.25 2.13
C ASN A 158 17.09 6.67 3.25
N VAL A 159 16.02 5.90 3.44
CA VAL A 159 15.04 6.14 4.51
C VAL A 159 14.89 4.88 5.35
N VAL A 160 15.20 4.96 6.64
CA VAL A 160 14.85 3.90 7.59
C VAL A 160 13.47 4.20 8.19
N TYR A 161 12.67 3.16 8.44
CA TYR A 161 11.33 3.30 9.02
C TYR A 161 10.97 2.13 9.93
N SER A 162 10.09 2.40 10.90
CA SER A 162 9.56 1.39 11.81
C SER A 162 8.51 0.52 11.11
N ARG A 163 8.59 -0.79 11.28
CA ARG A 163 7.59 -1.75 10.77
C ARG A 163 6.67 -2.17 11.91
N LYS A 164 5.44 -2.59 11.55
CA LYS A 164 4.41 -3.03 12.52
C LYS A 164 4.78 -4.29 13.31
N ASP A 165 5.75 -5.07 12.83
CA ASP A 165 6.28 -6.26 13.50
C ASP A 165 7.38 -5.93 14.53
N GLY A 166 7.72 -4.64 14.70
CA GLY A 166 8.77 -4.19 15.62
C GLY A 166 10.17 -4.23 15.02
N ASN A 167 10.31 -4.62 13.75
CA ASN A 167 11.57 -4.56 13.02
C ASN A 167 11.71 -3.23 12.27
N TYR A 168 12.88 -3.00 11.68
CA TYR A 168 13.14 -1.83 10.84
C TYR A 168 13.13 -2.22 9.36
N GLY A 169 12.67 -1.29 8.51
CA GLY A 169 12.78 -1.39 7.06
C GLY A 169 13.64 -0.25 6.52
N VAL A 170 14.36 -0.51 5.43
CA VAL A 170 15.14 0.49 4.71
C VAL A 170 14.56 0.64 3.31
N LEU A 171 14.33 1.89 2.89
CA LEU A 171 14.02 2.25 1.52
C LEU A 171 15.27 2.84 0.90
N GLU A 172 15.85 2.10 -0.04
CA GLU A 172 16.99 2.53 -0.83
C GLU A 172 16.51 3.34 -2.04
N THR A 173 17.18 4.45 -2.34
CA THR A 173 16.93 5.19 -3.58
C THR A 173 17.88 4.76 -4.68
N THR A 174 17.37 4.69 -5.89
CA THR A 174 18.14 4.47 -7.12
C THR A 174 17.78 5.60 -8.08
N TYR A 175 18.80 6.16 -8.73
CA TYR A 175 18.69 7.31 -9.65
C TYR A 175 18.83 6.89 -11.11
#